data_AF-A0A7X3CL51-F1
#
_entry.id   AF-A0A7X3CL51-F1
#
_cell.length_a   1.000
_cell.length_b   1.000
_cell.length_c   1.000
_cell.angle_alpha   90.00
_cell.angle_beta   90.00
_cell.angle_gamma   90.00
#
_symmetry.space_group_name_H-M   'P 1'
#
loop_
_entity.id
_entity.type
_entity.pdbx_description
1 polymer ?
#
loop_
_entity_poly.entity_id
_entity_poly.type
_entity_poly.pdbx_seq_one_letter_code
_entity_poly.pdbx_strand_id
1 'polypeptide(L)' 'MQAKRPFRCSNCGKLLGFIKGFAEIKCPRCQNYNVIDTSKK' A
#
# COMPACT_ATOMS: atom_id res chain seq x y z
N MET A 1 11.50 9.02 -15.33
CA MET A 1 11.07 7.71 -14.76
C MET A 1 10.16 8.00 -13.56
N GLN A 2 8.87 7.65 -13.58
CA GLN A 2 7.97 7.95 -12.46
C GLN A 2 8.27 6.99 -11.29
N ALA A 3 8.79 7.52 -10.18
CA ALA A 3 9.07 6.77 -8.97
C ALA A 3 7.75 6.35 -8.31
N LYS A 4 7.32 5.10 -8.51
CA LYS A 4 6.18 4.55 -7.77
C LYS A 4 6.60 4.38 -6.31
N ARG A 5 5.82 4.89 -5.37
CA ARG A 5 6.10 4.72 -3.93
C ARG A 5 5.81 3.28 -3.51
N PRO A 6 6.75 2.59 -2.85
CA PRO A 6 6.50 1.25 -2.33
C PRO A 6 5.49 1.33 -1.19
N PHE A 7 4.38 0.61 -1.32
CA PHE A 7 3.40 0.46 -0.26
C PHE A 7 3.68 -0.81 0.53
N ARG A 8 3.89 -0.63 1.84
CA ARG A 8 4.12 -1.72 2.78
C ARG A 8 2.96 -1.79 3.76
N CYS A 9 2.67 -3.00 4.22
CA CYS A 9 1.69 -3.21 5.27
C CYS A 9 2.14 -2.50 6.55
N SER A 10 1.25 -1.73 7.17
CA SER A 10 1.50 -1.00 8.42
C SER A 10 1.75 -1.92 9.62
N ASN A 11 1.20 -3.13 9.58
CA ASN A 11 1.29 -4.08 10.68
C ASN A 11 2.53 -5.00 10.59
N CYS A 12 2.78 -5.62 9.42
CA CYS A 12 3.87 -6.61 9.28
C CYS A 12 5.05 -6.17 8.41
N GLY A 13 5.01 -4.96 7.83
CA GLY A 13 6.06 -4.44 6.95
C GLY A 13 6.20 -5.14 5.59
N LYS A 14 5.37 -6.15 5.29
CA LYS A 14 5.37 -6.85 3.99
C LYS A 14 5.08 -5.85 2.86
N LEU A 15 5.86 -5.93 1.79
CA LEU A 15 5.59 -5.16 0.57
C LEU A 15 4.28 -5.64 -0.05
N LEU A 16 3.32 -4.74 -0.16
CA LEU A 16 2.01 -5.00 -0.76
C LEU A 16 2.01 -4.65 -2.25
N GLY A 17 2.86 -3.71 -2.67
CA GLY A 17 3.05 -3.36 -4.07
C GLY A 17 3.45 -1.90 -4.25
N PHE A 18 3.25 -1.40 -5.46
CA PHE A 18 3.50 -0.01 -5.82
C PHE A 18 2.19 0.61 -6.27
N ILE A 19 1.65 1.54 -5.47
CA ILE A 19 0.27 2.02 -5.64
C ILE A 19 0.28 3.49 -6.06
N LYS A 20 -0.64 3.83 -6.96
CA LYS A 20 -0.93 5.18 -7.41
C LYS A 20 -2.46 5.34 -7.44
N GLY A 21 -2.99 6.36 -6.79
CA GLY A 21 -4.43 6.55 -6.53
C GLY A 21 -4.87 6.07 -5.14
N PHE A 22 -6.15 5.74 -5.02
CA PHE A 22 -6.76 5.15 -3.83
C PHE A 22 -6.79 3.63 -3.93
N ALA A 23 -6.32 2.92 -2.91
CA ALA A 23 -6.44 1.47 -2.83
C ALA A 23 -6.60 0.99 -1.38
N GLU A 24 -7.44 -0.03 -1.21
CA GLU A 24 -7.55 -0.80 0.02
C GLU A 24 -7.00 -2.20 -0.22
N ILE A 25 -5.96 -2.59 0.53
CA ILE A 25 -5.31 -3.88 0.39
C ILE A 25 -5.32 -4.62 1.72
N LYS A 26 -5.99 -5.78 1.71
CA LYS A 26 -5.86 -6.77 2.77
C LYS A 26 -4.50 -7.46 2.66
N CYS A 27 -3.69 -7.39 3.72
CA CYS A 27 -2.40 -8.04 3.73
C CYS A 27 -2.58 -9.57 3.76
N PRO A 28 -1.98 -10.34 2.82
CA PRO A 28 -2.11 -11.80 2.83
C PRO A 28 -1.34 -12.48 3.98
N ARG A 29 -0.48 -11.74 4.71
CA ARG A 29 0.32 -12.30 5.81
C ARG A 29 -0.36 -12.13 7.17
N CYS A 30 -0.73 -10.90 7.53
CA CYS A 30 -1.32 -10.58 8.83
C CYS A 30 -2.81 -10.26 8.76
N GLN A 31 -3.42 -10.35 7.57
CA GLN A 31 -4.84 -10.06 7.31
C GLN A 31 -5.29 -8.63 7.64
N ASN A 32 -4.36 -7.74 8.02
CA ASN A 32 -4.63 -6.34 8.28
C ASN A 32 -5.06 -5.61 6.99
N TYR A 33 -6.06 -4.75 7.09
CA TYR A 33 -6.47 -3.87 6.00
C TYR A 33 -5.57 -2.63 5.97
N ASN A 34 -5.02 -2.33 4.80
CA ASN A 34 -4.14 -1.18 4.60
C ASN A 34 -4.77 -0.30 3.53
N VAL A 35 -5.15 0.91 3.92
CA VAL A 35 -5.76 1.90 3.03
C VAL A 35 -4.69 2.93 2.66
N ILE A 36 -4.55 3.23 1.39
CA ILE A 36 -3.68 4.28 0.89
C ILE A 36 -4.45 5.18 -0.06
N ASP A 37 -4.33 6.49 0.15
CA ASP A 37 -4.75 7.52 -0.79
C ASP A 37 -3.52 8.31 -1.23
N THR A 38 -3.13 8.13 -2.50
CA THR A 38 -2.06 8.92 -3.13
C THR A 38 -2.61 9.96 -4.11
N SER A 39 -3.93 10.17 -4.13
CA SER A 39 -4.59 11.14 -4.99
C SER A 39 -4.53 12.57 -4.42
N LYS A 40 -4.26 12.72 -3.11
CA LYS A 40 -4.15 14.03 -2.44
C LYS A 40 -2.74 14.67 -2.49
N LYS A 41 -2.03 14.66 -3.62
CA LYS A 41 -0.79 15.45 -3.74
C LYS A 41 -0.71 16.25 -5.03
#